data_AF-A0A6G0VHQ9-F1
#
_entry.id   AF-A0A6G0VHQ9-F1
#
_cell.length_a   1.000
_cell.length_b   1.000
_cell.length_c   1.000
_cell.angle_alpha   90.00
_cell.angle_beta   90.00
_cell.angle_gamma   90.00
#
_symmetry.space_group_name_H-M   'P 1'
#
loop_
_entity.id
_entity.type
_entity.pdbx_description
1 polymer ?
#
loop_
_entity_poly.entity_id
_entity_poly.type
_entity_poly.pdbx_seq_one_letter_code
_entity_poly.pdbx_strand_id
1 'polypeptide(L)'
;GKRGRKPIIDPDTLFDILKGKKEHIFDNGHLRPPSHEIWDDIIKELNYAVPKKTVYISVLQDRNNIKSKLLNVLGIELPVLEDNSESENTKNTTDEDCSTDVNDVGEKSLFKLTIPYKDYIEFEPFTVFYKDNKTCRSYDVLKQNTWVDIINDAFLMKYKLPCNFIYKSCKVRKDSSRSTYFLTFKAKCKDCYSEIFGWSNKKPSKGEALELNILAKDTSKDNESHNSKRPLRGTKRDIVGNMLLKDLASNWRRNAASTMEFGQTSPANLYNNDILRKSKQQYNDKTLGITIKNPIDSLVELKRNSTFAGSLHNIGIDPFL
;
A
#
# COMPACT_ATOMS: atom_id res chain seq x y z
N GLY A 1 -26.12 -6.10 -26.90
CA GLY A 1 -25.22 -5.53 -25.87
C GLY A 1 -23.94 -5.01 -26.49
N LYS A 2 -23.17 -4.15 -25.80
CA LYS A 2 -21.88 -3.64 -26.29
C LYS A 2 -20.78 -4.68 -26.04
N ARG A 3 -20.09 -5.13 -27.10
CA ARG A 3 -18.89 -5.99 -26.96
C ARG A 3 -17.83 -5.25 -26.15
N GLY A 4 -17.16 -5.95 -25.24
CA GLY A 4 -16.09 -5.40 -24.41
C GLY A 4 -14.85 -5.03 -25.23
N ARG A 5 -13.81 -4.49 -24.56
CA ARG A 5 -12.48 -4.30 -25.17
C ARG A 5 -12.01 -5.65 -25.72
N LYS A 6 -11.75 -5.73 -27.04
CA LYS A 6 -11.20 -6.94 -27.67
C LYS A 6 -9.92 -7.37 -26.92
N PRO A 7 -9.70 -8.67 -26.70
CA PRO A 7 -8.44 -9.13 -26.13
C PRO A 7 -7.29 -8.83 -27.09
N ILE A 8 -6.06 -8.72 -26.56
CA ILE A 8 -4.85 -8.41 -27.35
C ILE A 8 -4.42 -9.60 -28.21
N ILE A 9 -4.72 -10.81 -27.74
CA ILE A 9 -4.50 -12.09 -28.40
C ILE A 9 -5.86 -12.77 -28.52
N ASP A 10 -6.12 -13.47 -29.62
CA ASP A 10 -7.38 -14.17 -29.80
C ASP A 10 -7.50 -15.38 -28.84
N PRO A 11 -8.65 -15.59 -28.17
CA PRO A 11 -8.81 -16.67 -27.18
C PRO A 11 -8.48 -18.07 -27.68
N ASP A 12 -8.77 -18.39 -28.93
CA ASP A 12 -8.56 -19.73 -29.46
C ASP A 12 -7.09 -19.93 -29.88
N THR A 13 -6.43 -18.89 -30.42
CA THR A 13 -4.97 -18.91 -30.66
C THR A 13 -4.17 -19.09 -29.35
N LEU A 14 -4.63 -18.49 -28.25
CA LEU A 14 -4.04 -18.71 -26.93
C LEU A 14 -4.30 -20.14 -26.42
N PHE A 15 -5.50 -20.69 -26.67
CA PHE A 15 -5.84 -22.05 -26.25
C PHE A 15 -4.99 -23.10 -26.97
N ASP A 16 -4.78 -23.01 -28.28
CA ASP A 16 -4.00 -24.01 -29.02
C ASP A 16 -2.52 -24.07 -28.60
N ILE A 17 -1.90 -22.92 -28.29
CA ILE A 17 -0.53 -22.86 -27.75
C ILE A 17 -0.45 -23.52 -26.36
N LEU A 18 -1.44 -23.25 -25.48
CA LEU A 18 -1.51 -23.90 -24.17
C LEU A 18 -1.79 -25.40 -24.28
N LYS A 19 -2.62 -25.82 -25.24
CA LYS A 19 -2.94 -27.22 -25.53
C LYS A 19 -1.72 -28.02 -25.97
N GLY A 20 -0.82 -27.41 -26.75
CA GLY A 20 0.48 -28.00 -27.12
C GLY A 20 1.44 -28.23 -25.95
N LYS A 21 1.24 -27.54 -24.82
CA LYS A 21 2.09 -27.62 -23.61
C LYS A 21 1.36 -28.13 -22.36
N LYS A 22 0.18 -28.74 -22.54
CA LYS A 22 -0.75 -29.16 -21.47
C LYS A 22 -0.06 -29.95 -20.33
N GLU A 23 0.81 -30.90 -20.68
CA GLU A 23 1.52 -31.81 -19.76
C GLU A 23 2.62 -31.14 -18.93
N HIS A 24 3.02 -29.91 -19.31
CA HIS A 24 3.99 -29.11 -18.56
C HIS A 24 3.35 -27.91 -17.84
N ILE A 25 2.09 -27.60 -18.13
CA ILE A 25 1.32 -26.54 -17.47
C ILE A 25 0.73 -27.03 -16.13
N PHE A 26 0.34 -28.30 -16.08
CA PHE A 26 -0.15 -28.96 -14.87
C PHE A 26 0.87 -29.94 -14.29
N ASP A 27 0.87 -30.11 -12.98
CA ASP A 27 1.67 -31.08 -12.23
C ASP A 27 0.74 -31.80 -11.26
N ASN A 28 0.50 -33.11 -11.47
CA ASN A 28 -0.50 -33.89 -10.75
C ASN A 28 -1.88 -33.19 -10.61
N GLY A 29 -2.36 -32.57 -11.69
CA GLY A 29 -3.63 -31.83 -11.73
C GLY A 29 -3.57 -30.38 -11.21
N HIS A 30 -2.51 -29.98 -10.51
CA HIS A 30 -2.33 -28.61 -10.02
C HIS A 30 -1.61 -27.72 -11.06
N LEU A 31 -2.03 -26.45 -11.17
CA LEU A 31 -1.43 -25.50 -12.11
C LEU A 31 -0.02 -25.08 -11.65
N ARG A 32 1.01 -25.21 -12.50
CA ARG A 32 2.39 -24.83 -12.14
C ARG A 32 2.50 -23.33 -11.82
N PRO A 33 3.26 -22.94 -10.77
CA PRO A 33 3.30 -21.57 -10.27
C PRO A 33 3.82 -20.56 -11.32
N PRO A 34 3.49 -19.26 -11.17
CA PRO A 34 3.81 -18.23 -12.17
C PRO A 34 5.31 -17.92 -12.28
N SER A 35 6.17 -18.55 -11.49
CA SER A 35 7.63 -18.48 -11.62
C SER A 35 8.18 -19.49 -12.65
N HIS A 36 7.46 -20.59 -12.93
CA HIS A 36 7.97 -21.73 -13.71
C HIS A 36 8.35 -21.34 -15.16
N GLU A 37 9.41 -21.97 -15.68
CA GLU A 37 10.04 -21.65 -16.98
C GLU A 37 9.09 -21.88 -18.17
N ILE A 38 8.19 -22.88 -18.06
CA ILE A 38 7.15 -23.16 -19.08
C ILE A 38 6.36 -21.90 -19.49
N TRP A 39 6.13 -20.98 -18.55
CA TRP A 39 5.43 -19.73 -18.82
C TRP A 39 6.26 -18.75 -19.64
N ASP A 40 7.60 -18.79 -19.55
CA ASP A 40 8.47 -17.97 -20.42
C ASP A 40 8.47 -18.52 -21.84
N ASP A 41 8.46 -19.85 -22.01
CA ASP A 41 8.37 -20.48 -23.32
C ASP A 41 7.03 -20.26 -24.01
N ILE A 42 5.93 -20.20 -23.26
CA ILE A 42 4.62 -19.79 -23.78
C ILE A 42 4.65 -18.32 -24.25
N ILE A 43 5.37 -17.43 -23.56
CA ILE A 43 5.48 -16.01 -23.97
C ILE A 43 6.35 -15.85 -25.21
N LYS A 44 7.41 -16.65 -25.37
CA LYS A 44 8.25 -16.67 -26.59
C LYS A 44 7.39 -16.98 -27.82
N GLU A 45 6.56 -18.02 -27.76
CA GLU A 45 5.63 -18.39 -28.85
C GLU A 45 4.52 -17.36 -29.08
N LEU A 46 4.06 -16.68 -28.03
CA LEU A 46 3.15 -15.54 -28.13
C LEU A 46 3.86 -14.23 -28.54
N ASN A 47 5.11 -14.28 -29.03
CA ASN A 47 5.94 -13.14 -29.46
C ASN A 47 5.95 -11.97 -28.44
N TYR A 48 5.96 -12.29 -27.14
CA TYR A 48 5.89 -11.32 -26.03
C TYR A 48 4.67 -10.40 -26.01
N ALA A 49 3.61 -10.71 -26.77
CA ALA A 49 2.42 -9.86 -26.91
C ALA A 49 1.57 -9.70 -25.61
N VAL A 50 1.78 -10.56 -24.61
CA VAL A 50 1.22 -10.42 -23.25
C VAL A 50 2.23 -10.79 -22.15
N PRO A 51 2.16 -10.17 -20.95
CA PRO A 51 2.99 -10.55 -19.81
C PRO A 51 2.69 -11.96 -19.26
N LYS A 52 3.74 -12.64 -18.75
CA LYS A 52 3.70 -13.93 -18.00
C LYS A 52 2.49 -14.06 -17.07
N LYS A 53 2.32 -13.06 -16.21
CA LYS A 53 1.25 -13.01 -15.20
C LYS A 53 -0.15 -12.98 -15.81
N THR A 54 -0.33 -12.40 -16.99
CA THR A 54 -1.63 -12.33 -17.69
C THR A 54 -2.04 -13.68 -18.27
N VAL A 55 -1.10 -14.44 -18.82
CA VAL A 55 -1.34 -15.82 -19.28
C VAL A 55 -1.69 -16.72 -18.09
N TYR A 56 -0.85 -16.70 -17.06
CA TYR A 56 -1.07 -17.48 -15.82
C TYR A 56 -2.44 -17.19 -15.19
N ILE A 57 -2.82 -15.91 -15.02
CA ILE A 57 -4.13 -15.53 -14.47
C ILE A 57 -5.29 -16.01 -15.36
N SER A 58 -5.10 -16.06 -16.68
CA SER A 58 -6.15 -16.50 -17.61
C SER A 58 -6.42 -18.00 -17.49
N VAL A 59 -5.40 -18.82 -17.23
CA VAL A 59 -5.56 -20.25 -16.91
C VAL A 59 -6.06 -20.43 -15.47
N LEU A 60 -5.52 -19.69 -14.49
CA LEU A 60 -5.93 -19.83 -13.08
C LEU A 60 -7.42 -19.53 -12.86
N GLN A 61 -7.93 -18.47 -13.48
CA GLN A 61 -9.32 -18.00 -13.37
C GLN A 61 -10.28 -18.58 -14.44
N ASP A 62 -9.87 -19.66 -15.13
CA ASP A 62 -10.62 -20.31 -16.21
C ASP A 62 -11.25 -19.36 -17.25
N ARG A 63 -10.50 -18.32 -17.65
CA ARG A 63 -11.03 -17.31 -18.58
C ARG A 63 -11.27 -17.95 -19.95
N ASN A 64 -12.46 -17.72 -20.51
CA ASN A 64 -12.91 -18.35 -21.76
C ASN A 64 -12.92 -19.90 -21.71
N ASN A 65 -13.09 -20.46 -20.51
CA ASN A 65 -13.12 -21.90 -20.21
C ASN A 65 -11.80 -22.61 -20.59
N ILE A 66 -10.67 -21.90 -20.62
CA ILE A 66 -9.35 -22.43 -21.02
C ILE A 66 -8.87 -23.55 -20.10
N LYS A 67 -8.99 -23.40 -18.77
CA LYS A 67 -8.59 -24.42 -17.78
C LYS A 67 -9.48 -25.66 -17.90
N SER A 68 -10.79 -25.47 -17.99
CA SER A 68 -11.75 -26.57 -18.14
C SER A 68 -11.53 -27.34 -19.46
N LYS A 69 -11.32 -26.63 -20.58
CA LYS A 69 -10.93 -27.24 -21.85
C LYS A 69 -9.59 -28.00 -21.75
N LEU A 70 -8.58 -27.46 -21.07
CA LEU A 70 -7.27 -28.12 -20.92
C LEU A 70 -7.33 -29.37 -20.05
N LEU A 71 -8.07 -29.35 -18.94
CA LEU A 71 -8.23 -30.52 -18.05
C LEU A 71 -9.02 -31.65 -18.72
N ASN A 72 -10.07 -31.33 -19.48
CA ASN A 72 -10.79 -32.31 -20.31
C ASN A 72 -9.85 -32.96 -21.35
N VAL A 73 -8.91 -32.19 -21.92
CA VAL A 73 -7.89 -32.69 -22.88
C VAL A 73 -6.72 -33.43 -22.18
N LEU A 74 -6.71 -33.47 -20.85
CA LEU A 74 -5.82 -34.31 -20.03
C LEU A 74 -6.52 -35.53 -19.41
N GLY A 75 -7.84 -35.68 -19.59
CA GLY A 75 -8.60 -36.79 -19.00
C GLY A 75 -8.75 -36.72 -17.48
N ILE A 76 -8.61 -35.52 -16.89
CA ILE A 76 -8.72 -35.31 -15.44
C ILE A 76 -10.13 -34.82 -15.13
N GLU A 77 -10.99 -35.72 -14.64
CA GLU A 77 -12.32 -35.36 -14.16
C GLU A 77 -12.22 -34.53 -12.86
N LEU A 78 -12.85 -33.35 -12.86
CA LEU A 78 -13.08 -32.58 -11.63
C LEU A 78 -14.34 -33.11 -10.94
N PRO A 79 -14.37 -33.16 -9.59
CA PRO A 79 -15.58 -33.52 -8.87
C PRO A 79 -16.70 -32.52 -9.19
N VAL A 80 -17.87 -33.05 -9.55
CA VAL A 80 -19.04 -32.25 -9.92
C VAL A 80 -19.51 -31.42 -8.72
N LEU A 81 -19.63 -30.11 -8.93
CA LEU A 81 -20.48 -29.26 -8.10
C LEU A 81 -21.86 -29.23 -8.78
N GLU A 82 -22.91 -29.57 -8.04
CA GLU A 82 -24.27 -29.62 -8.58
C GLU A 82 -24.81 -28.20 -8.80
N ASP A 83 -25.01 -27.82 -10.08
CA ASP A 83 -25.72 -26.61 -10.46
C ASP A 83 -27.23 -26.74 -10.16
N ASN A 84 -27.84 -25.64 -9.69
CA ASN A 84 -29.28 -25.42 -9.82
C ASN A 84 -29.53 -24.10 -10.55
N SER A 85 -30.25 -24.19 -11.67
CA SER A 85 -30.73 -23.10 -12.54
C SER A 85 -31.75 -22.20 -11.83
N GLU A 86 -31.93 -20.91 -12.13
CA GLU A 86 -31.16 -19.91 -12.93
C GLU A 86 -31.40 -18.50 -12.27
N SER A 87 -31.38 -17.27 -12.84
CA SER A 87 -31.40 -16.73 -14.20
C SER A 87 -30.82 -15.29 -14.31
N GLU A 88 -30.79 -14.74 -15.52
CA GLU A 88 -30.99 -13.30 -15.82
C GLU A 88 -30.08 -12.27 -15.12
N ASN A 89 -28.84 -12.19 -15.60
CA ASN A 89 -27.95 -11.01 -15.65
C ASN A 89 -28.42 -9.66 -15.05
N THR A 90 -27.61 -9.09 -14.15
CA THR A 90 -27.15 -7.69 -14.33
C THR A 90 -25.73 -7.45 -13.84
N LYS A 91 -24.75 -7.44 -14.76
CA LYS A 91 -23.32 -7.35 -14.43
C LYS A 91 -22.90 -5.92 -14.03
N ASN A 92 -22.92 -5.62 -12.74
CA ASN A 92 -22.09 -4.56 -12.16
C ASN A 92 -20.73 -5.14 -11.78
N THR A 93 -19.69 -4.86 -12.58
CA THR A 93 -18.31 -5.27 -12.27
C THR A 93 -17.80 -4.51 -11.04
N THR A 94 -17.93 -5.16 -9.89
CA THR A 94 -17.30 -4.76 -8.64
C THR A 94 -16.07 -5.65 -8.45
N ASP A 95 -14.92 -5.07 -8.11
CA ASP A 95 -13.73 -5.85 -7.74
C ASP A 95 -13.92 -6.46 -6.35
N GLU A 96 -14.73 -7.52 -6.28
CA GLU A 96 -14.88 -8.40 -5.13
C GLU A 96 -13.70 -9.37 -5.03
N ASP A 97 -12.49 -8.80 -4.98
CA ASP A 97 -11.33 -9.50 -4.43
C ASP A 97 -11.49 -9.56 -2.90
N CYS A 98 -12.41 -10.44 -2.50
CA CYS A 98 -12.65 -10.86 -1.13
C CYS A 98 -12.02 -12.23 -0.88
N SER A 99 -10.91 -12.53 -1.57
CA SER A 99 -10.14 -13.74 -1.33
C SER A 99 -9.57 -13.68 0.09
N THR A 100 -10.22 -14.43 0.97
CA THR A 100 -9.65 -14.84 2.24
C THR A 100 -8.68 -15.98 1.94
N ASP A 101 -7.57 -15.66 1.27
CA ASP A 101 -6.54 -16.65 0.93
C ASP A 101 -5.87 -17.11 2.23
N VAL A 102 -6.39 -18.19 2.82
CA VAL A 102 -5.90 -18.80 4.07
C VAL A 102 -4.63 -19.62 3.82
N ASN A 103 -3.67 -19.04 3.10
CA ASN A 103 -2.40 -19.65 2.67
C ASN A 103 -1.18 -18.93 3.26
N ASP A 104 -1.34 -18.33 4.43
CA ASP A 104 -0.26 -17.77 5.26
C ASP A 104 -0.28 -18.53 6.58
N VAL A 105 0.62 -19.51 6.69
CA VAL A 105 0.62 -20.59 7.70
C VAL A 105 1.06 -20.09 9.09
N GLY A 106 1.42 -18.81 9.24
CA GLY A 106 1.73 -18.20 10.53
C GLY A 106 0.47 -17.89 11.34
N GLU A 107 0.51 -18.19 12.65
CA GLU A 107 -0.54 -17.80 13.59
C GLU A 107 -0.77 -16.27 13.56
N LYS A 108 -2.02 -15.86 13.32
CA LYS A 108 -2.40 -14.43 13.28
C LYS A 108 -3.16 -14.06 14.54
N SER A 109 -2.57 -13.14 15.30
CA SER A 109 -3.12 -12.63 16.56
C SER A 109 -4.10 -11.49 16.31
N LEU A 110 -5.14 -11.40 17.15
CA LEU A 110 -6.13 -10.34 17.10
C LEU A 110 -5.79 -9.22 18.10
N PHE A 111 -5.35 -8.09 17.57
CA PHE A 111 -5.02 -6.89 18.33
C PHE A 111 -6.23 -5.94 18.39
N LYS A 112 -6.49 -5.33 19.56
CA LYS A 112 -7.61 -4.40 19.79
C LYS A 112 -7.08 -3.00 20.08
N LEU A 113 -7.22 -2.10 19.13
CA LEU A 113 -6.71 -0.73 19.20
C LEU A 113 -7.87 0.26 19.37
N THR A 114 -7.71 1.21 20.29
CA THR A 114 -8.73 2.20 20.63
C THR A 114 -8.15 3.58 20.33
N ILE A 115 -8.80 4.37 19.48
CA ILE A 115 -8.34 5.71 19.09
C ILE A 115 -9.27 6.77 19.68
N PRO A 116 -8.79 7.68 20.55
CA PRO A 116 -9.62 8.71 21.17
C PRO A 116 -10.35 9.60 20.15
N TYR A 117 -11.56 10.05 20.50
CA TYR A 117 -12.40 10.86 19.59
C TYR A 117 -11.68 12.09 19.03
N LYS A 118 -10.86 12.77 19.86
CA LYS A 118 -10.03 13.91 19.45
C LYS A 118 -9.12 13.61 18.25
N ASP A 119 -8.54 12.41 18.22
CA ASP A 119 -7.59 11.99 17.19
C ASP A 119 -8.34 11.43 15.97
N TYR A 120 -9.51 10.83 16.19
CA TYR A 120 -10.43 10.39 15.12
C TYR A 120 -10.96 11.56 14.27
N ILE A 121 -11.33 12.68 14.90
CA ILE A 121 -11.80 13.90 14.20
C ILE A 121 -10.79 14.37 13.15
N GLU A 122 -9.47 14.25 13.42
CA GLU A 122 -8.45 14.69 12.47
C GLU A 122 -8.54 14.00 11.11
N PHE A 123 -9.17 12.81 11.03
CA PHE A 123 -9.24 12.00 9.82
C PHE A 123 -10.63 11.42 9.48
N GLU A 124 -11.71 11.94 10.07
CA GLU A 124 -13.10 11.50 9.86
C GLU A 124 -13.45 11.35 8.35
N PRO A 125 -14.24 10.33 7.94
CA PRO A 125 -14.58 10.15 6.53
C PRO A 125 -15.36 11.31 5.93
N PHE A 126 -14.91 11.75 4.76
CA PHE A 126 -15.60 12.74 3.92
C PHE A 126 -15.87 12.15 2.54
N THR A 127 -16.89 12.67 1.87
CA THR A 127 -17.34 12.17 0.56
C THR A 127 -16.61 12.91 -0.55
N VAL A 128 -15.93 12.17 -1.43
CA VAL A 128 -15.27 12.70 -2.63
C VAL A 128 -16.08 12.32 -3.87
N PHE A 129 -16.33 13.30 -4.74
CA PHE A 129 -17.02 13.11 -6.01
C PHE A 129 -16.01 12.94 -7.15
N TYR A 130 -16.11 11.81 -7.84
CA TYR A 130 -15.32 11.49 -9.03
C TYR A 130 -16.23 11.63 -10.25
N LYS A 131 -15.99 12.67 -11.06
CA LYS A 131 -16.68 12.89 -12.33
C LYS A 131 -15.89 12.23 -13.44
N ASP A 132 -16.36 11.07 -13.91
CA ASP A 132 -16.01 10.56 -15.22
C ASP A 132 -16.91 11.23 -16.29
N ASN A 133 -16.49 11.21 -17.56
CA ASN A 133 -17.17 11.84 -18.69
C ASN A 133 -18.61 11.34 -18.93
N LYS A 134 -19.05 10.27 -18.24
CA LYS A 134 -20.37 9.65 -18.39
C LYS A 134 -21.07 9.29 -17.07
N THR A 135 -20.37 9.30 -15.93
CA THR A 135 -20.97 9.02 -14.60
C THR A 135 -20.30 9.85 -13.51
N CYS A 136 -21.11 10.38 -12.58
CA CYS A 136 -20.60 10.84 -11.29
C CYS A 136 -20.63 9.66 -10.31
N ARG A 137 -19.54 9.43 -9.58
CA ARG A 137 -19.48 8.44 -8.49
C ARG A 137 -18.98 9.13 -7.23
N SER A 138 -19.71 8.98 -6.12
CA SER A 138 -19.26 9.41 -4.80
C SER A 138 -18.64 8.24 -4.03
N TYR A 139 -17.55 8.50 -3.32
CA TYR A 139 -16.92 7.54 -2.41
C TYR A 139 -16.58 8.23 -1.09
N ASP A 140 -16.84 7.55 0.03
CA ASP A 140 -16.37 7.98 1.35
C ASP A 140 -14.93 7.53 1.58
N VAL A 141 -14.07 8.49 1.96
CA VAL A 141 -12.65 8.27 2.17
C VAL A 141 -12.19 8.95 3.46
N LEU A 142 -11.25 8.31 4.17
CA LEU A 142 -10.53 8.96 5.27
C LEU A 142 -9.60 10.05 4.73
N LYS A 143 -9.30 11.04 5.56
CA LYS A 143 -8.35 12.12 5.21
C LYS A 143 -6.97 11.56 4.84
N GLN A 144 -6.67 11.61 3.55
CA GLN A 144 -5.39 11.19 2.99
C GLN A 144 -4.24 11.88 3.73
N ASN A 145 -3.08 11.21 3.81
CA ASN A 145 -1.89 11.76 4.45
C ASN A 145 -2.05 12.12 5.95
N THR A 146 -3.11 11.66 6.63
CA THR A 146 -3.35 11.83 8.07
C THR A 146 -3.69 10.50 8.77
N TRP A 147 -4.77 9.82 8.35
CA TRP A 147 -5.29 8.62 9.06
C TRP A 147 -4.23 7.54 9.29
N VAL A 148 -3.37 7.33 8.29
CA VAL A 148 -2.41 6.24 8.26
C VAL A 148 -1.40 6.32 9.38
N ASP A 149 -0.96 7.53 9.74
CA ASP A 149 0.07 7.72 10.76
C ASP A 149 -0.54 7.64 12.16
N ILE A 150 -1.74 8.19 12.38
CA ILE A 150 -2.46 8.11 13.67
C ILE A 150 -2.75 6.64 14.04
N ILE A 151 -3.31 5.84 13.13
CA ILE A 151 -3.54 4.41 13.39
C ILE A 151 -2.21 3.67 13.64
N ASN A 152 -1.18 3.93 12.84
CA ASN A 152 0.10 3.25 12.96
C ASN A 152 0.84 3.62 14.26
N ASP A 153 0.88 4.89 14.64
CA ASP A 153 1.55 5.35 15.86
C ASP A 153 0.85 4.81 17.12
N ALA A 154 -0.48 4.85 17.17
CA ALA A 154 -1.24 4.26 18.26
C ALA A 154 -1.04 2.73 18.34
N PHE A 155 -0.95 2.04 17.20
CA PHE A 155 -0.67 0.60 17.13
C PHE A 155 0.74 0.27 17.65
N LEU A 156 1.76 0.98 17.18
CA LEU A 156 3.15 0.81 17.64
C LEU A 156 3.32 1.18 19.12
N MET A 157 2.63 2.22 19.60
CA MET A 157 2.67 2.62 21.01
C MET A 157 2.05 1.57 21.93
N LYS A 158 0.93 0.94 21.52
CA LYS A 158 0.22 -0.07 22.32
C LYS A 158 0.87 -1.45 22.29
N TYR A 159 1.45 -1.86 21.15
CA TYR A 159 1.90 -3.23 20.92
C TYR A 159 3.40 -3.39 20.64
N LYS A 160 4.16 -2.30 20.54
CA LYS A 160 5.64 -2.28 20.41
C LYS A 160 6.24 -3.12 19.25
N LEU A 161 5.43 -3.60 18.31
CA LEU A 161 5.86 -4.44 17.19
C LEU A 161 6.93 -3.74 16.33
N PRO A 162 7.97 -4.44 15.86
CA PRO A 162 9.04 -3.83 15.08
C PRO A 162 8.65 -3.57 13.60
N CYS A 163 7.55 -4.16 13.13
CA CYS A 163 7.06 -4.03 11.76
C CYS A 163 6.81 -2.58 11.29
N ASN A 164 7.14 -2.32 10.01
CA ASN A 164 7.07 -1.00 9.38
C ASN A 164 5.93 -0.88 8.36
N PHE A 165 4.74 -1.32 8.76
CA PHE A 165 3.56 -1.49 7.90
C PHE A 165 3.30 -0.33 6.93
N ILE A 166 3.29 -0.65 5.63
CA ILE A 166 2.95 0.23 4.52
C ILE A 166 1.50 -0.06 4.11
N TYR A 167 0.62 0.89 4.39
CA TYR A 167 -0.82 0.76 4.17
C TYR A 167 -1.13 1.09 2.71
N LYS A 168 -1.93 0.25 2.05
CA LYS A 168 -2.20 0.34 0.61
C LYS A 168 -3.64 0.71 0.29
N SER A 169 -4.60 0.24 1.09
CA SER A 169 -6.02 0.46 0.83
C SER A 169 -6.79 0.71 2.13
N CYS A 170 -7.79 1.57 2.03
CA CYS A 170 -8.79 1.85 3.04
C CYS A 170 -10.15 1.92 2.33
N LYS A 171 -11.19 1.30 2.87
CA LYS A 171 -12.56 1.39 2.40
C LYS A 171 -13.46 1.80 3.56
N VAL A 172 -14.20 2.91 3.42
CA VAL A 172 -15.25 3.33 4.35
C VAL A 172 -16.60 2.94 3.77
N ARG A 173 -17.53 2.46 4.60
CA ARG A 173 -18.91 2.15 4.23
C ARG A 173 -19.83 2.65 5.33
N LYS A 174 -20.65 3.67 5.06
CA LYS A 174 -21.65 4.20 6.01
C LYS A 174 -22.92 3.32 6.10
N ASP A 175 -23.17 2.51 5.08
CA ASP A 175 -24.37 1.68 4.97
C ASP A 175 -24.17 0.30 5.60
N SER A 176 -24.68 0.15 6.82
CA SER A 176 -24.66 -1.10 7.59
C SER A 176 -25.47 -2.25 6.95
N SER A 177 -26.37 -1.97 6.00
CA SER A 177 -27.09 -3.03 5.27
C SER A 177 -26.22 -3.66 4.17
N ARG A 178 -25.20 -2.94 3.71
CA ARG A 178 -24.26 -3.37 2.65
C ARG A 178 -22.85 -3.66 3.19
N SER A 179 -22.67 -3.70 4.50
CA SER A 179 -21.41 -4.13 5.11
C SER A 179 -21.50 -4.47 6.59
N THR A 180 -20.75 -5.50 6.97
CA THR A 180 -20.38 -5.83 8.36
C THR A 180 -19.45 -4.80 9.01
N TYR A 181 -18.74 -3.99 8.21
CA TYR A 181 -17.68 -3.10 8.70
C TYR A 181 -17.86 -1.66 8.20
N PHE A 182 -17.90 -0.72 9.14
CA PHE A 182 -17.89 0.73 8.87
C PHE A 182 -16.58 1.16 8.18
N LEU A 183 -15.45 0.58 8.60
CA LEU A 183 -14.11 0.91 8.13
C LEU A 183 -13.30 -0.37 7.96
N THR A 184 -12.53 -0.47 6.87
CA THR A 184 -11.52 -1.53 6.67
C THR A 184 -10.23 -0.95 6.07
N PHE A 185 -9.08 -1.53 6.42
CA PHE A 185 -7.79 -1.23 5.79
C PHE A 185 -6.90 -2.47 5.65
N LYS A 186 -6.00 -2.46 4.65
CA LYS A 186 -4.93 -3.46 4.49
C LYS A 186 -3.56 -2.78 4.44
N ALA A 187 -2.58 -3.37 5.12
CA ALA A 187 -1.17 -2.96 5.07
C ALA A 187 -0.24 -4.18 5.02
N LYS A 188 0.99 -3.97 4.54
CA LYS A 188 2.04 -5.01 4.47
C LYS A 188 3.35 -4.48 5.04
N CYS A 189 4.03 -5.26 5.87
CA CYS A 189 5.38 -4.94 6.32
C CYS A 189 6.33 -4.88 5.11
N LYS A 190 7.25 -3.93 5.08
CA LYS A 190 8.22 -3.79 3.99
C LYS A 190 9.34 -4.83 4.10
N ASP A 191 9.72 -5.21 5.31
CA ASP A 191 10.89 -6.07 5.55
C ASP A 191 10.50 -7.55 5.65
N CYS A 192 9.60 -7.93 6.58
CA CYS A 192 9.17 -9.33 6.75
C CYS A 192 7.93 -9.74 5.92
N TYR A 193 7.39 -8.83 5.10
CA TYR A 193 6.21 -9.04 4.23
C TYR A 193 4.89 -9.47 4.91
N SER A 194 4.82 -9.50 6.25
CA SER A 194 3.58 -9.81 6.99
C SER A 194 2.45 -8.85 6.62
N GLU A 195 1.23 -9.36 6.48
CA GLU A 195 0.05 -8.56 6.14
C GLU A 195 -0.85 -8.36 7.36
N ILE A 196 -1.43 -7.16 7.44
CA ILE A 196 -2.44 -6.83 8.45
C ILE A 196 -3.75 -6.48 7.76
N PHE A 197 -4.85 -6.98 8.34
CA PHE A 197 -6.20 -6.56 8.02
C PHE A 197 -6.82 -5.91 9.26
N GLY A 198 -7.19 -4.64 9.14
CA GLY A 198 -7.80 -3.88 10.21
C GLY A 198 -9.21 -3.44 9.87
N TRP A 199 -10.12 -3.46 10.84
CA TRP A 199 -11.52 -3.08 10.65
C TRP A 199 -12.15 -2.45 11.89
N SER A 200 -13.20 -1.65 11.66
CA SER A 200 -14.13 -1.18 12.70
C SER A 200 -15.55 -1.58 12.34
N ASN A 201 -16.30 -2.06 13.32
CA ASN A 201 -17.68 -2.53 13.14
C ASN A 201 -18.69 -1.37 13.08
N LYS A 202 -18.39 -0.23 13.72
CA LYS A 202 -19.32 0.90 13.88
C LYS A 202 -18.58 2.24 13.75
N LYS A 203 -19.27 3.28 13.31
CA LYS A 203 -18.80 4.66 13.46
C LYS A 203 -18.91 5.05 14.95
N PRO A 204 -17.89 5.70 15.56
CA PRO A 204 -18.03 6.26 16.91
C PRO A 204 -19.00 7.43 16.93
N SER A 205 -19.77 7.55 18.01
CA SER A 205 -20.60 8.72 18.29
C SER A 205 -19.75 9.91 18.74
N LYS A 206 -20.34 11.11 18.84
CA LYS A 206 -19.63 12.32 19.25
C LYS A 206 -19.09 12.18 20.68
N GLY A 207 -17.77 12.02 20.81
CA GLY A 207 -17.06 11.83 22.08
C GLY A 207 -16.57 10.39 22.32
N GLU A 208 -17.06 9.41 21.57
CA GLU A 208 -16.65 8.01 21.70
C GLU A 208 -15.33 7.70 20.96
N ALA A 209 -14.57 6.75 21.47
CA ALA A 209 -13.35 6.29 20.78
C ALA A 209 -13.70 5.41 19.56
N LEU A 210 -12.87 5.50 18.51
CA LEU A 210 -12.92 4.55 17.39
C LEU A 210 -12.25 3.24 17.84
N GLU A 211 -13.04 2.19 18.02
CA GLU A 211 -12.53 0.83 18.24
C GLU A 211 -12.14 0.17 16.92
N LEU A 212 -10.93 -0.41 16.90
CA LEU A 212 -10.33 -1.10 15.77
C LEU A 212 -9.89 -2.50 16.18
N ASN A 213 -10.28 -3.49 15.39
CA ASN A 213 -9.72 -4.83 15.44
C ASN A 213 -8.66 -4.93 14.32
N ILE A 214 -7.49 -5.48 14.62
CA ILE A 214 -6.38 -5.64 13.69
C ILE A 214 -5.89 -7.08 13.78
N LEU A 215 -6.03 -7.84 12.69
CA LEU A 215 -5.47 -9.17 12.55
C LEU A 215 -4.08 -9.05 11.91
N ALA A 216 -3.04 -9.57 12.57
CA ALA A 216 -1.65 -9.52 12.11
C ALA A 216 -0.84 -10.70 12.67
N LYS A 217 0.29 -11.07 12.05
CA LYS A 217 1.28 -11.94 12.70
C LYS A 217 1.91 -11.17 13.88
N ASP A 218 1.99 -11.78 15.07
CA ASP A 218 2.88 -11.25 16.10
C ASP A 218 4.34 -11.37 15.63
N THR A 219 5.05 -10.25 15.75
CA THR A 219 6.46 -10.07 15.33
C THR A 219 7.31 -9.47 16.44
N SER A 220 6.79 -9.41 17.67
CA SER A 220 7.49 -8.92 18.88
C SER A 220 8.82 -9.63 19.16
N LYS A 221 8.97 -10.87 18.67
CA LYS A 221 10.18 -11.70 18.76
C LYS A 221 11.09 -11.60 17.51
N ASP A 222 10.54 -11.25 16.34
CA ASP A 222 11.23 -11.26 15.03
C ASP A 222 12.12 -10.02 14.81
N ASN A 223 12.79 -9.56 15.86
CA ASN A 223 13.36 -8.22 15.97
C ASN A 223 14.45 -7.91 14.94
N GLU A 224 15.37 -8.84 14.70
CA GLU A 224 16.57 -8.65 13.87
C GLU A 224 16.25 -8.38 12.39
N SER A 225 15.08 -8.82 11.92
CA SER A 225 14.65 -8.67 10.53
C SER A 225 14.13 -7.27 10.17
N HIS A 226 13.92 -6.38 11.14
CA HIS A 226 13.15 -5.15 10.99
C HIS A 226 14.00 -3.87 11.05
N ASN A 227 14.63 -3.52 9.92
CA ASN A 227 15.61 -2.43 9.84
C ASN A 227 15.09 -1.17 9.12
N SER A 228 14.13 -1.28 8.20
CA SER A 228 13.63 -0.11 7.47
C SER A 228 12.69 0.73 8.34
N LYS A 229 12.83 2.06 8.31
CA LYS A 229 11.86 2.97 8.93
C LYS A 229 10.69 3.27 8.00
N ARG A 230 9.52 3.54 8.59
CA ARG A 230 8.32 3.99 7.88
C ARG A 230 8.59 5.36 7.24
N PRO A 231 8.06 5.68 6.05
CA PRO A 231 8.23 6.99 5.44
C PRO A 231 7.51 8.11 6.24
N LEU A 232 8.25 9.10 6.75
CA LEU A 232 7.66 10.33 7.30
C LEU A 232 7.06 11.18 6.17
N ARG A 233 5.73 11.23 6.08
CA ARG A 233 4.96 11.90 5.02
C ARG A 233 3.79 12.70 5.62
N GLY A 234 3.06 13.41 4.77
CA GLY A 234 1.75 13.98 5.13
C GLY A 234 1.75 15.02 6.23
N THR A 235 0.64 15.12 6.96
CA THR A 235 0.49 16.10 8.05
C THR A 235 1.51 15.87 9.15
N LYS A 236 1.85 14.62 9.46
CA LYS A 236 2.92 14.29 10.42
C LYS A 236 4.28 14.85 10.00
N ARG A 237 4.59 14.89 8.70
CA ARG A 237 5.84 15.49 8.17
C ARG A 237 5.89 16.99 8.40
N ASP A 238 4.78 17.69 8.20
CA ASP A 238 4.67 19.13 8.47
C ASP A 238 4.75 19.44 9.97
N ILE A 239 4.06 18.65 10.81
CA ILE A 239 4.10 18.78 12.28
C ILE A 239 5.54 18.58 12.80
N VAL A 240 6.22 17.51 12.38
CA VAL A 240 7.61 17.24 12.77
C VAL A 240 8.56 18.30 12.19
N GLY A 241 8.31 18.80 10.98
CA GLY A 241 9.06 19.91 10.39
C GLY A 241 8.97 21.20 11.23
N ASN A 242 7.77 21.54 11.69
CA ASN A 242 7.52 22.69 12.58
C ASN A 242 8.21 22.54 13.94
N MET A 243 8.05 21.38 14.59
CA MET A 243 8.73 21.06 15.86
C MET A 243 10.25 21.23 15.73
N LEU A 244 10.82 20.71 14.63
CA LEU A 244 12.24 20.80 14.33
C LEU A 244 12.71 22.22 13.97
N LEU A 245 11.85 23.22 13.78
CA LEU A 245 12.34 24.60 13.64
C LEU A 245 13.08 25.05 14.90
N LYS A 246 12.49 24.78 16.07
CA LYS A 246 12.97 25.20 17.40
C LYS A 246 13.91 24.20 18.08
N ASP A 247 14.15 23.04 17.48
CA ASP A 247 14.93 21.95 18.07
C ASP A 247 15.87 21.24 17.07
N LEU A 248 16.70 20.33 17.56
CA LEU A 248 17.62 19.49 16.80
C LEU A 248 17.04 18.10 16.53
N ALA A 249 17.33 17.52 15.35
CA ALA A 249 16.89 16.17 15.01
C ALA A 249 17.33 15.10 16.02
N SER A 250 18.49 15.26 16.65
CA SER A 250 19.00 14.36 17.70
C SER A 250 18.17 14.46 19.00
N ASN A 251 17.72 15.66 19.38
CA ASN A 251 16.87 15.88 20.55
C ASN A 251 15.47 15.31 20.32
N TRP A 252 14.88 15.59 19.14
CA TRP A 252 13.60 15.01 18.74
C TRP A 252 13.63 13.47 18.83
N ARG A 253 14.71 12.81 18.36
CA ARG A 253 14.87 11.36 18.49
C ARG A 253 15.06 10.89 19.93
N ARG A 254 15.81 11.61 20.76
CA ARG A 254 15.96 11.31 22.19
C ARG A 254 14.61 11.35 22.89
N ASN A 255 13.81 12.38 22.61
CA ASN A 255 12.48 12.55 23.19
C ASN A 255 11.50 11.47 22.69
N ALA A 256 11.51 11.17 21.39
CA ALA A 256 10.69 10.11 20.78
C ALA A 256 11.11 8.67 21.19
N ALA A 257 12.31 8.48 21.71
CA ALA A 257 12.81 7.21 22.26
C ALA A 257 12.72 7.12 23.79
N SER A 258 12.24 8.17 24.49
CA SER A 258 12.22 8.25 25.96
C SER A 258 11.36 7.17 26.66
N THR A 259 10.43 6.56 25.93
CA THR A 259 9.54 5.48 26.40
C THR A 259 9.96 4.09 25.90
N MET A 260 11.13 3.97 25.26
CA MET A 260 11.71 2.68 24.88
C MET A 260 12.44 2.04 26.06
N GLU A 261 12.30 0.72 26.18
CA GLU A 261 13.07 -0.07 27.16
C GLU A 261 14.48 -0.40 26.63
N PHE A 262 15.43 -0.65 27.53
CA PHE A 262 16.79 -1.05 27.14
C PHE A 262 16.76 -2.40 26.41
N GLY A 263 17.46 -2.48 25.27
CA GLY A 263 17.41 -3.65 24.39
C GLY A 263 16.17 -3.74 23.48
N GLN A 264 15.17 -2.86 23.62
CA GLN A 264 14.00 -2.84 22.74
C GLN A 264 14.38 -2.38 21.33
N THR A 265 13.94 -3.11 20.30
CA THR A 265 14.07 -2.71 18.90
C THR A 265 13.52 -1.31 18.65
N SER A 266 14.30 -0.51 17.93
CA SER A 266 13.91 0.84 17.54
C SER A 266 12.65 0.79 16.66
N PRO A 267 11.52 1.40 17.06
CA PRO A 267 10.24 1.24 16.36
C PRO A 267 10.26 1.90 14.98
N ALA A 268 9.37 1.47 14.10
CA ALA A 268 9.33 1.90 12.70
C ALA A 268 9.03 3.41 12.50
N ASN A 269 8.47 4.07 13.51
CA ASN A 269 8.17 5.51 13.51
C ASN A 269 9.29 6.39 14.12
N LEU A 270 10.38 5.80 14.64
CA LEU A 270 11.58 6.57 15.04
C LEU A 270 12.46 6.84 13.82
N TYR A 271 12.27 8.00 13.19
CA TYR A 271 12.91 8.34 11.91
C TYR A 271 14.40 8.69 12.02
N ASN A 272 15.14 8.49 10.92
CA ASN A 272 16.57 8.81 10.82
C ASN A 272 16.82 10.33 10.72
N ASN A 273 18.01 10.76 11.15
CA ASN A 273 18.39 12.18 11.25
C ASN A 273 18.22 12.94 9.92
N ASP A 274 18.53 12.31 8.78
CA ASP A 274 18.48 12.96 7.47
C ASP A 274 17.04 13.17 6.97
N ILE A 275 16.14 12.26 7.36
CA ILE A 275 14.69 12.38 7.08
C ILE A 275 14.10 13.53 7.89
N LEU A 276 14.53 13.69 9.14
CA LEU A 276 14.16 14.78 10.04
C LEU A 276 14.75 16.13 9.58
N ARG A 277 16.05 16.18 9.23
CA ARG A 277 16.70 17.36 8.64
C ARG A 277 16.01 17.81 7.35
N LYS A 278 15.69 16.89 6.44
CA LYS A 278 14.89 17.18 5.24
C LYS A 278 13.44 17.56 5.55
N SER A 279 12.90 17.19 6.72
CA SER A 279 11.58 17.65 7.19
C SER A 279 11.63 19.11 7.65
N LYS A 280 12.64 19.48 8.45
CA LYS A 280 12.91 20.87 8.87
C LYS A 280 13.10 21.77 7.64
N GLN A 281 13.93 21.33 6.69
CA GLN A 281 14.19 22.07 5.45
C GLN A 281 12.90 22.28 4.65
N GLN A 282 12.16 21.22 4.31
CA GLN A 282 10.95 21.35 3.51
C GLN A 282 9.84 22.19 4.17
N TYR A 283 9.79 22.20 5.51
CA TYR A 283 8.89 23.09 6.24
C TYR A 283 9.34 24.55 6.14
N ASN A 284 10.62 24.85 6.37
CA ASN A 284 11.20 26.19 6.15
C ASN A 284 10.98 26.68 4.71
N ASP A 285 11.29 25.86 3.71
CA ASP A 285 11.11 26.20 2.30
C ASP A 285 9.65 26.60 2.01
N LYS A 286 8.69 25.86 2.58
CA LYS A 286 7.25 26.09 2.46
C LYS A 286 6.80 27.37 3.18
N THR A 287 7.33 27.65 4.37
CA THR A 287 7.05 28.87 5.14
C THR A 287 7.63 30.13 4.49
N LEU A 288 8.80 30.02 3.85
CA LEU A 288 9.50 31.11 3.17
C LEU A 288 9.09 31.29 1.69
N GLY A 289 8.19 30.45 1.16
CA GLY A 289 7.77 30.52 -0.24
C GLY A 289 8.82 30.07 -1.27
N ILE A 290 9.86 29.34 -0.85
CA ILE A 290 10.99 28.93 -1.68
C ILE A 290 10.58 27.78 -2.62
N THR A 291 10.17 28.16 -3.84
CA THR A 291 9.79 27.26 -4.93
C THR A 291 10.99 26.78 -5.74
N ILE A 292 11.87 27.70 -6.15
CA ILE A 292 13.10 27.43 -6.91
C ILE A 292 14.23 27.09 -5.94
N LYS A 293 15.04 26.08 -6.26
CA LYS A 293 16.10 25.55 -5.39
C LYS A 293 17.38 25.26 -6.16
N ASN A 294 18.06 26.33 -6.59
CA ASN A 294 19.42 26.23 -7.12
C ASN A 294 20.43 26.74 -6.07
N PRO A 295 21.19 25.85 -5.40
CA PRO A 295 22.17 26.28 -4.39
C PRO A 295 23.33 27.08 -4.98
N ILE A 296 23.60 26.96 -6.30
CA ILE A 296 24.63 27.76 -6.96
C ILE A 296 24.15 29.21 -7.08
N ASP A 297 22.94 29.42 -7.61
CA ASP A 297 22.37 30.78 -7.74
C ASP A 297 22.22 31.44 -6.37
N SER A 298 21.78 30.70 -5.35
CA SER A 298 21.72 31.23 -3.97
C SER A 298 23.09 31.60 -3.39
N LEU A 299 24.15 30.85 -3.70
CA LEU A 299 25.51 31.22 -3.29
C LEU A 299 26.02 32.47 -4.03
N VAL A 300 25.72 32.57 -5.32
CA VAL A 300 26.04 33.75 -6.15
C VAL A 300 25.30 34.98 -5.64
N GLU A 301 24.01 34.85 -5.32
CA GLU A 301 23.19 35.90 -4.71
C GLU A 301 23.73 36.31 -3.34
N LEU A 302 24.06 35.35 -2.46
CA LEU A 302 24.64 35.64 -1.14
C LEU A 302 26.01 36.33 -1.23
N LYS A 303 26.85 36.01 -2.23
CA LYS A 303 28.12 36.70 -2.46
C LYS A 303 27.91 38.12 -3.00
N ARG A 304 26.93 38.33 -3.88
CA ARG A 304 26.72 39.61 -4.57
C ARG A 304 25.85 40.59 -3.77
N ASN A 305 25.02 40.09 -2.86
CA ASN A 305 24.29 40.90 -1.88
C ASN A 305 25.15 41.18 -0.63
N SER A 306 25.03 42.39 -0.09
CA SER A 306 26.08 43.01 0.75
C SER A 306 26.36 42.34 2.09
N THR A 307 25.43 41.56 2.66
CA THR A 307 25.57 40.96 4.00
C THR A 307 26.55 39.80 4.09
N PHE A 308 26.88 39.11 2.99
CA PHE A 308 27.82 37.98 2.99
C PHE A 308 28.96 38.10 1.97
N ALA A 309 29.00 39.18 1.18
CA ALA A 309 30.06 39.48 0.22
C ALA A 309 31.48 39.43 0.83
N GLY A 310 31.63 39.90 2.08
CA GLY A 310 32.90 39.86 2.81
C GLY A 310 33.33 38.47 3.30
N SER A 311 32.44 37.47 3.27
CA SER A 311 32.69 36.10 3.77
C SER A 311 32.76 35.05 2.65
N LEU A 312 32.28 35.38 1.45
CA LEU A 312 32.24 34.49 0.28
C LEU A 312 33.23 34.95 -0.79
N HIS A 313 34.53 34.79 -0.53
CA HIS A 313 35.57 35.33 -1.41
C HIS A 313 35.52 34.79 -2.84
N ASN A 314 35.50 33.46 -3.03
CA ASN A 314 35.52 32.83 -4.36
C ASN A 314 34.36 31.82 -4.54
N ILE A 315 33.74 31.86 -5.72
CA ILE A 315 32.80 30.85 -6.23
C ILE A 315 33.23 30.55 -7.66
N GLY A 316 33.38 29.26 -8.02
CA GLY A 316 33.94 28.84 -9.33
C GLY A 316 33.09 29.16 -10.58
N ILE A 317 32.07 30.01 -10.45
CA ILE A 317 31.26 30.56 -11.55
C ILE A 317 31.56 32.05 -11.80
N ASP A 318 32.22 32.73 -10.86
CA ASP A 318 32.83 34.03 -11.12
C ASP A 318 34.09 33.79 -11.99
N PRO A 319 34.35 34.64 -13.01
CA PRO A 319 35.56 34.51 -13.82
C PRO A 319 36.81 34.76 -12.95
N PHE A 320 37.91 34.08 -13.29
CA PHE A 320 39.22 34.40 -12.73
C PHE A 320 39.61 35.84 -13.14
N LEU A 321 40.00 36.62 -12.14
CA LEU A 321 40.60 37.95 -12.25
C LEU A 321 42.14 37.85 -12.19
#